data_AF-A0AB36RLG6-F1
#
_entry.id   AF-A0AB36RLG6-F1
#
_cell.length_a   1.000
_cell.length_b   1.000
_cell.length_c   1.000
_cell.angle_alpha   90.00
_cell.angle_beta   90.00
_cell.angle_gamma   90.00
#
_symmetry.space_group_name_H-M   'P 1'
#
loop_
_entity.id
_entity.type
_entity.pdbx_description
1 polymer ?
#
loop_
_entity_poly.entity_id
_entity_poly.type
_entity_poly.pdbx_seq_one_letter_code
_entity_poly.pdbx_strand_id
1 'polypeptide(L)'
;MSRRNRSSRLHTDGVCRVGDRARRRARVCRQRRFGRRRQRRYGAQPGRAVDRVPATRGPDSRTARFGHRVLLRLGRRVAHCGDCPRRDQPAVGRGPGKAPAGRRGRERHGRRGHSCGLGRGPCRRRVRCRAAEGREMTLKESTRHAGERTAARRRFVAPDLARGFALVGIAMANIVTDWDPAEGVDHAAGLGGYNGDGTAWEKLLVFLETLFVHVRGLPMFATLLGVGMGMIFVSLERRGYPLRARRGVLARRYGFLFLFGLVHKTLFFTNDIMTAYGIAALILCLFIGWSDKALYALAGAAFALNAVLRAPGVFAAFSSTAEPIDGSPARIVDLSDRIAAGLTNFWVYPAMGVIEMLAFFPLVVVGFVWGRRGIFGDVDGNSRMLRGWAILAAVVIAAVGIPWGCAEIGALEPRWATGLNATNELVGMLTGPGILAAISLACRPLQSRINASGSLPHLAQPLVALGKRSMSGYLAQTVLFTLTTQPAFWWATRDAAISGKLGWAVLIWLVTVAGAWALEWAGKPGPFEWLHRRLSYGKDGLPEHYPG
;
A
#
# COMPACT_ATOMS: atom_id res chain seq x y z
N MET A 1 16.08 -28.49 54.83
CA MET A 1 16.98 -29.41 54.10
C MET A 1 16.16 -30.44 53.33
N SER A 2 16.68 -30.93 52.19
CA SER A 2 16.33 -32.20 51.51
C SER A 2 14.89 -32.46 51.00
N ARG A 3 14.77 -33.52 50.17
CA ARG A 3 13.58 -33.95 49.39
C ARG A 3 12.98 -35.26 49.93
N ARG A 4 11.65 -35.46 49.77
CA ARG A 4 10.87 -36.71 49.43
C ARG A 4 9.37 -36.39 49.70
N ASN A 5 8.34 -36.65 48.88
CA ASN A 5 8.00 -37.58 47.78
C ASN A 5 7.37 -38.93 48.22
N ARG A 6 6.21 -39.28 47.59
CA ARG A 6 5.34 -40.49 47.71
C ARG A 6 4.40 -40.57 48.94
N SER A 7 3.22 -41.21 48.92
CA SER A 7 2.29 -41.64 47.83
C SER A 7 1.00 -42.33 48.35
N SER A 8 -0.09 -42.38 47.53
CA SER A 8 -1.26 -43.32 47.59
C SER A 8 -2.27 -43.10 48.74
N ARG A 9 -3.56 -43.55 48.76
CA ARG A 9 -4.42 -44.49 47.96
C ARG A 9 -5.81 -43.84 47.71
N LEU A 10 -6.61 -44.05 46.63
CA LEU A 10 -7.23 -45.23 45.97
C LEU A 10 -8.61 -45.67 46.57
N HIS A 11 -9.52 -46.17 45.71
CA HIS A 11 -10.97 -46.55 45.88
C HIS A 11 -12.01 -45.46 45.46
N THR A 12 -13.17 -45.76 44.85
CA THR A 12 -13.78 -47.04 44.38
C THR A 12 -14.71 -46.84 43.14
N ASP A 13 -14.97 -47.92 42.39
CA ASP A 13 -16.16 -48.29 41.57
C ASP A 13 -16.80 -47.33 40.52
N GLY A 14 -17.39 -47.80 39.41
CA GLY A 14 -17.40 -49.16 38.84
C GLY A 14 -18.41 -49.37 37.67
N VAL A 15 -17.92 -49.89 36.52
CA VAL A 15 -18.57 -50.89 35.60
C VAL A 15 -20.01 -50.58 35.08
N CYS A 16 -20.34 -50.50 33.78
CA CYS A 16 -19.71 -50.95 32.52
C CYS A 16 -20.25 -50.10 31.31
N ARG A 17 -20.47 -50.48 30.04
CA ARG A 17 -20.37 -51.75 29.25
C ARG A 17 -20.15 -51.44 27.73
N VAL A 18 -19.29 -52.21 27.06
CA VAL A 18 -19.21 -52.53 25.60
C VAL A 18 -19.16 -51.40 24.53
N GLY A 19 -18.16 -51.48 23.64
CA GLY A 19 -18.06 -50.72 22.38
C GLY A 19 -16.65 -50.76 21.79
N ASP A 20 -16.27 -51.86 21.11
CA ASP A 20 -14.86 -52.26 21.02
C ASP A 20 -14.03 -51.74 19.81
N ARG A 21 -12.72 -51.82 20.03
CA ARG A 21 -11.56 -51.34 19.27
C ARG A 21 -11.37 -52.02 17.90
N ALA A 22 -11.19 -51.20 16.85
CA ALA A 22 -10.51 -51.58 15.61
C ALA A 22 -10.01 -50.32 14.87
N ARG A 23 -8.81 -50.22 14.28
CA ARG A 23 -7.55 -51.00 14.30
C ARG A 23 -6.38 -50.01 14.06
N ARG A 24 -5.18 -50.28 14.59
CA ARG A 24 -3.93 -49.65 14.09
C ARG A 24 -3.31 -50.51 12.98
N ARG A 25 -2.47 -49.88 12.13
CA ARG A 25 -1.56 -50.46 11.10
C ARG A 25 -2.14 -50.93 9.75
N ALA A 26 -1.98 -50.09 8.74
CA ALA A 26 -1.57 -50.44 7.36
C ALA A 26 -0.79 -49.21 6.81
N ARG A 27 0.52 -49.28 6.53
CA ARG A 27 1.14 -49.73 5.26
C ARG A 27 0.47 -49.10 4.04
N VAL A 28 1.06 -48.07 3.42
CA VAL A 28 2.14 -48.21 2.41
C VAL A 28 1.67 -49.03 1.20
N CYS A 29 1.06 -48.35 0.21
CA CYS A 29 1.18 -48.64 -1.23
C CYS A 29 0.36 -47.67 -2.10
N ARG A 30 1.02 -46.77 -2.84
CA ARG A 30 0.48 -46.15 -4.08
C ARG A 30 1.64 -45.82 -5.04
N GLN A 31 2.24 -46.86 -5.62
CA GLN A 31 3.13 -46.75 -6.77
C GLN A 31 2.94 -47.92 -7.75
N ARG A 32 3.01 -47.61 -9.05
CA ARG A 32 3.36 -48.47 -10.19
C ARG A 32 2.48 -49.68 -10.55
N ARG A 33 1.66 -49.49 -11.59
CA ARG A 33 1.61 -50.35 -12.79
C ARG A 33 1.38 -49.45 -14.03
N PHE A 34 1.83 -49.77 -15.26
CA PHE A 34 3.08 -50.41 -15.70
C PHE A 34 3.26 -50.13 -17.23
N GLY A 35 4.48 -50.26 -17.78
CA GLY A 35 4.76 -50.18 -19.24
C GLY A 35 5.59 -48.95 -19.65
N ARG A 36 6.93 -48.98 -19.67
CA ARG A 36 7.86 -49.65 -20.61
C ARG A 36 7.71 -49.24 -22.09
N ARG A 37 8.68 -48.48 -22.63
CA ARG A 37 9.75 -49.02 -23.50
C ARG A 37 10.85 -47.99 -23.87
N ARG A 38 12.02 -48.54 -24.27
CA ARG A 38 13.19 -47.96 -24.95
C ARG A 38 14.04 -46.88 -24.25
N GLN A 39 15.20 -47.34 -23.76
CA GLN A 39 16.46 -46.56 -23.73
C GLN A 39 17.12 -46.59 -25.12
N ARG A 40 18.06 -45.66 -25.39
CA ARG A 40 19.33 -45.92 -26.10
C ARG A 40 20.44 -44.99 -25.56
N ARG A 41 21.70 -45.27 -25.92
CA ARG A 41 22.94 -44.71 -25.33
C ARG A 41 23.67 -43.76 -26.29
N TYR A 42 24.74 -43.14 -25.75
CA TYR A 42 25.84 -42.39 -26.42
C TYR A 42 25.47 -40.97 -26.88
N GLY A 43 26.40 -40.00 -26.91
CA GLY A 43 27.77 -40.00 -26.37
C GLY A 43 28.75 -39.09 -27.15
N ALA A 44 29.71 -38.50 -26.43
CA ALA A 44 30.88 -37.72 -26.91
C ALA A 44 30.67 -36.31 -27.54
N GLN A 45 31.49 -35.36 -27.08
CA GLN A 45 32.04 -34.22 -27.84
C GLN A 45 33.37 -34.68 -28.50
N PRO A 46 33.86 -34.07 -29.61
CA PRO A 46 34.52 -32.74 -29.64
C PRO A 46 34.03 -31.84 -30.81
N GLY A 47 34.48 -30.61 -31.05
CA GLY A 47 35.40 -29.70 -30.30
C GLY A 47 36.16 -28.74 -31.24
N ARG A 48 36.69 -27.60 -30.72
CA ARG A 48 37.46 -26.52 -31.40
C ARG A 48 36.68 -25.62 -32.40
N ALA A 49 37.12 -24.40 -32.75
CA ALA A 49 37.93 -23.34 -32.10
C ALA A 49 37.96 -22.06 -33.00
N VAL A 50 38.63 -20.97 -32.56
CA VAL A 50 39.06 -19.78 -33.34
C VAL A 50 37.90 -18.86 -33.79
N ASP A 51 37.62 -17.74 -33.10
CA ASP A 51 38.32 -16.43 -33.10
C ASP A 51 38.28 -15.66 -34.44
N ARG A 52 37.63 -14.48 -34.44
CA ARG A 52 38.31 -13.16 -34.49
C ARG A 52 37.33 -11.99 -34.68
N VAL A 53 37.63 -10.88 -34.00
CA VAL A 53 37.13 -9.53 -34.31
C VAL A 53 38.15 -8.86 -35.24
N PRO A 54 37.69 -8.01 -36.17
CA PRO A 54 38.36 -6.72 -36.33
C PRO A 54 37.38 -5.54 -36.28
N ALA A 55 37.91 -4.35 -36.01
CA ALA A 55 37.15 -3.15 -35.66
C ALA A 55 36.94 -2.18 -36.84
N THR A 56 36.06 -1.20 -36.62
CA THR A 56 36.03 0.15 -37.24
C THR A 56 36.04 0.26 -38.77
N ARG A 57 35.00 0.93 -39.31
CA ARG A 57 35.19 2.22 -39.98
C ARG A 57 33.93 3.07 -39.96
N GLY A 58 34.15 4.38 -39.99
CA GLY A 58 33.14 5.43 -39.96
C GLY A 58 32.55 5.77 -41.34
N PRO A 59 31.87 6.92 -41.44
CA PRO A 59 30.61 7.01 -42.17
C PRO A 59 30.74 7.50 -43.61
N ASP A 60 29.70 7.25 -44.40
CA ASP A 60 29.49 7.95 -45.66
C ASP A 60 28.03 8.42 -45.79
N SER A 61 27.83 9.54 -46.48
CA SER A 61 26.58 10.30 -46.53
C SER A 61 26.24 10.71 -47.96
N ARG A 62 25.08 10.29 -48.49
CA ARG A 62 24.44 10.91 -49.68
C ARG A 62 22.94 10.60 -49.83
N THR A 63 22.12 11.57 -49.41
CA THR A 63 21.05 12.21 -50.22
C THR A 63 20.36 11.45 -51.38
N ALA A 64 19.08 11.11 -51.20
CA ALA A 64 17.96 11.33 -52.15
C ALA A 64 16.64 11.11 -51.37
N ARG A 65 15.73 12.09 -51.18
CA ARG A 65 14.83 12.81 -52.11
C ARG A 65 13.64 11.96 -52.63
N PHE A 66 12.47 12.62 -52.69
CA PHE A 66 11.13 12.14 -53.07
C PHE A 66 10.46 11.13 -52.10
N GLY A 67 9.14 11.17 -51.90
CA GLY A 67 8.11 12.09 -52.43
C GLY A 67 6.84 12.09 -51.58
N HIS A 68 6.01 13.14 -51.70
CA HIS A 68 4.86 13.39 -50.83
C HIS A 68 3.52 13.28 -51.61
N ARG A 69 2.48 12.73 -50.95
CA ARG A 69 1.06 12.59 -51.40
C ARG A 69 0.76 11.52 -52.47
N VAL A 70 -0.13 10.57 -52.14
CA VAL A 70 -1.49 10.33 -52.70
C VAL A 70 -2.20 9.44 -51.66
N LEU A 71 -3.29 9.82 -50.96
CA LEU A 71 -4.70 10.10 -51.30
C LEU A 71 -5.58 8.90 -51.73
N LEU A 72 -6.42 8.47 -50.77
CA LEU A 72 -7.76 7.84 -50.88
C LEU A 72 -8.20 7.11 -52.18
N ARG A 73 -8.39 5.78 -52.07
CA ARG A 73 -9.57 5.02 -52.58
C ARG A 73 -9.92 3.94 -51.53
N LEU A 74 -11.12 3.88 -50.96
CA LEU A 74 -12.43 3.45 -51.53
C LEU A 74 -12.44 1.98 -52.01
N GLY A 75 -13.27 1.14 -51.39
CA GLY A 75 -13.49 -0.24 -51.86
C GLY A 75 -14.28 -1.14 -50.89
N ARG A 76 -15.61 -1.25 -51.11
CA ARG A 76 -16.53 -2.18 -50.43
C ARG A 76 -16.01 -3.64 -50.38
N ARG A 77 -16.34 -4.37 -49.30
CA ARG A 77 -16.94 -5.72 -49.43
C ARG A 77 -18.08 -5.89 -48.42
N VAL A 78 -19.20 -6.41 -48.92
CA VAL A 78 -20.39 -6.84 -48.18
C VAL A 78 -20.56 -8.33 -48.47
N ALA A 79 -20.97 -9.13 -47.48
CA ALA A 79 -21.38 -10.51 -47.68
C ALA A 79 -22.49 -10.90 -46.69
N HIS A 80 -23.67 -11.24 -47.22
CA HIS A 80 -24.65 -12.15 -46.58
C HIS A 80 -24.17 -13.61 -46.79
N CYS A 81 -24.71 -14.68 -46.17
CA CYS A 81 -25.87 -14.88 -45.29
C CYS A 81 -25.52 -15.95 -44.21
N GLY A 82 -26.37 -16.37 -43.27
CA GLY A 82 -27.80 -16.09 -43.06
C GLY A 82 -28.39 -16.78 -41.82
N ASP A 83 -29.71 -16.98 -41.84
CA ASP A 83 -30.56 -17.89 -41.03
C ASP A 83 -30.60 -17.78 -39.49
N CYS A 84 -31.60 -17.04 -39.00
CA CYS A 84 -32.68 -17.60 -38.15
C CYS A 84 -33.92 -16.67 -38.09
N PRO A 85 -35.13 -17.20 -37.80
CA PRO A 85 -36.39 -16.50 -38.08
C PRO A 85 -36.87 -15.50 -37.01
N ARG A 86 -37.79 -14.62 -37.44
CA ARG A 86 -38.50 -13.65 -36.60
C ARG A 86 -39.53 -14.32 -35.67
N ARG A 87 -39.94 -13.59 -34.63
CA ARG A 87 -41.21 -13.78 -33.90
C ARG A 87 -41.89 -12.42 -33.73
N ASP A 88 -43.21 -12.41 -33.90
CA ASP A 88 -43.97 -11.19 -34.14
C ASP A 88 -44.36 -10.43 -32.86
N GLN A 89 -44.59 -9.13 -33.02
CA GLN A 89 -45.31 -8.28 -32.07
C GLN A 89 -46.49 -7.62 -32.79
N PRO A 90 -47.74 -7.77 -32.30
CA PRO A 90 -48.87 -7.01 -32.82
C PRO A 90 -48.88 -5.59 -32.24
N ALA A 91 -49.19 -4.58 -33.08
CA ALA A 91 -49.28 -3.19 -32.66
C ALA A 91 -50.68 -2.61 -32.94
N VAL A 92 -51.39 -2.23 -31.87
CA VAL A 92 -52.68 -1.49 -31.84
C VAL A 92 -52.66 -0.65 -30.56
N GLY A 93 -53.15 0.59 -30.48
CA GLY A 93 -53.75 1.48 -31.47
C GLY A 93 -53.73 2.94 -30.96
N ARG A 94 -54.38 3.89 -31.65
CA ARG A 94 -54.35 5.33 -31.31
C ARG A 94 -55.31 5.67 -30.15
N GLY A 95 -55.02 6.74 -29.41
CA GLY A 95 -55.95 7.38 -28.45
C GLY A 95 -57.09 8.17 -29.15
N PRO A 96 -57.91 8.97 -28.44
CA PRO A 96 -57.39 10.06 -27.59
C PRO A 96 -58.21 10.44 -26.32
N GLY A 97 -57.63 11.33 -25.48
CA GLY A 97 -58.36 12.55 -25.05
C GLY A 97 -58.86 12.69 -23.59
N LYS A 98 -58.51 13.85 -23.00
CA LYS A 98 -59.22 14.67 -21.99
C LYS A 98 -59.44 14.13 -20.55
N ALA A 99 -58.87 14.86 -19.59
CA ALA A 99 -59.49 15.13 -18.28
C ALA A 99 -60.45 16.35 -18.39
N PRO A 100 -61.32 16.65 -17.40
CA PRO A 100 -60.88 17.55 -16.32
C PRO A 100 -61.50 17.33 -14.91
N ALA A 101 -61.06 18.19 -13.98
CA ALA A 101 -61.40 18.41 -12.56
C ALA A 101 -62.85 18.20 -12.04
N GLY A 102 -63.01 17.96 -10.71
CA GLY A 102 -64.36 17.81 -10.11
C GLY A 102 -64.57 17.75 -8.58
N ARG A 103 -63.89 18.59 -7.76
CA ARG A 103 -64.34 19.18 -6.46
C ARG A 103 -65.37 18.49 -5.51
N ARG A 104 -65.09 18.56 -4.19
CA ARG A 104 -65.94 18.33 -2.97
C ARG A 104 -66.14 16.84 -2.57
N GLY A 105 -66.25 16.49 -1.28
CA GLY A 105 -66.01 17.27 -0.04
C GLY A 105 -66.66 16.67 1.23
N ARG A 106 -66.31 17.22 2.41
CA ARG A 106 -66.86 16.96 3.77
C ARG A 106 -66.48 15.59 4.40
N GLU A 107 -65.98 15.56 5.65
CA GLU A 107 -66.65 15.73 6.97
C GLU A 107 -67.66 14.59 7.26
N ARG A 108 -67.72 13.97 8.47
CA ARG A 108 -67.17 14.35 9.79
C ARG A 108 -66.98 13.14 10.75
N HIS A 109 -66.56 13.44 11.98
CA HIS A 109 -66.28 12.53 13.10
C HIS A 109 -67.31 11.44 13.43
N GLY A 110 -66.81 10.29 13.92
CA GLY A 110 -67.45 9.44 14.93
C GLY A 110 -66.40 9.04 15.97
N ARG A 111 -66.68 9.13 17.28
CA ARG A 111 -65.66 9.06 18.35
C ARG A 111 -66.16 8.25 19.57
N ARG A 112 -65.27 7.41 20.11
CA ARG A 112 -65.37 6.66 21.40
C ARG A 112 -66.35 5.47 21.45
N GLY A 113 -66.01 4.52 22.33
CA GLY A 113 -66.78 3.30 22.61
C GLY A 113 -65.92 2.23 23.30
N HIS A 114 -65.67 2.36 24.60
CA HIS A 114 -65.03 1.30 25.40
C HIS A 114 -66.07 0.36 26.00
N SER A 115 -65.82 -0.94 25.99
CA SER A 115 -66.24 -1.86 27.08
C SER A 115 -65.57 -3.23 26.92
N CYS A 116 -65.04 -3.79 28.02
CA CYS A 116 -64.67 -5.20 28.09
C CYS A 116 -65.91 -6.08 28.32
N GLY A 117 -65.84 -7.35 27.91
CA GLY A 117 -66.85 -8.36 28.25
C GLY A 117 -66.19 -9.74 28.40
N LEU A 118 -66.39 -10.39 29.55
CA LEU A 118 -65.92 -11.75 29.83
C LEU A 118 -67.02 -12.77 29.50
N GLY A 119 -66.66 -13.91 28.91
CA GLY A 119 -67.58 -15.01 28.59
C GLY A 119 -66.87 -16.37 28.60
N ARG A 120 -67.56 -17.44 29.05
CA ARG A 120 -66.94 -18.74 29.40
C ARG A 120 -67.37 -19.90 28.48
N GLY A 121 -66.44 -20.40 27.65
CA GLY A 121 -66.44 -21.78 27.09
C GLY A 121 -67.62 -22.19 26.19
N PRO A 122 -67.75 -23.49 25.83
CA PRO A 122 -66.82 -24.61 26.08
C PRO A 122 -66.34 -25.36 24.80
N CYS A 123 -65.39 -26.28 25.01
CA CYS A 123 -65.01 -27.46 24.20
C CYS A 123 -65.50 -27.65 22.74
N ARG A 124 -64.54 -27.80 21.81
CA ARG A 124 -64.48 -29.01 20.95
C ARG A 124 -63.03 -29.33 20.53
N ARG A 125 -62.68 -30.61 20.53
CA ARG A 125 -61.35 -31.12 20.15
C ARG A 125 -61.12 -31.02 18.64
N ARG A 126 -59.94 -30.57 18.21
CA ARG A 126 -59.23 -31.11 17.04
C ARG A 126 -57.71 -30.92 17.19
N VAL A 127 -57.02 -32.01 17.53
CA VAL A 127 -55.55 -32.05 17.47
C VAL A 127 -55.15 -32.16 16.00
N ARG A 128 -54.25 -31.28 15.54
CA ARG A 128 -53.47 -31.52 14.31
C ARG A 128 -52.09 -30.89 14.45
N CYS A 129 -51.09 -31.74 14.68
CA CYS A 129 -49.70 -31.33 14.59
C CYS A 129 -49.33 -31.07 13.12
N ARG A 130 -48.92 -29.84 12.82
CA ARG A 130 -47.91 -29.54 11.79
C ARG A 130 -46.85 -28.69 12.50
N ALA A 131 -45.65 -29.23 12.70
CA ALA A 131 -44.58 -29.20 11.71
C ALA A 131 -44.21 -27.72 11.41
N ALA A 132 -43.44 -27.03 12.26
CA ALA A 132 -42.02 -27.23 12.57
C ALA A 132 -41.03 -26.85 11.44
N GLU A 133 -41.50 -26.49 10.24
CA GLU A 133 -40.61 -26.11 9.13
C GLU A 133 -40.29 -24.59 9.10
N GLY A 134 -41.25 -23.74 9.50
CA GLY A 134 -41.12 -22.27 9.39
C GLY A 134 -40.12 -21.58 10.33
N ARG A 135 -39.64 -22.25 11.39
CA ARG A 135 -38.65 -21.67 12.33
C ARG A 135 -37.21 -22.06 12.02
N GLU A 136 -36.96 -23.17 11.33
CA GLU A 136 -35.59 -23.61 11.06
C GLU A 136 -34.96 -22.85 9.88
N MET A 137 -35.78 -22.45 8.89
CA MET A 137 -35.35 -21.71 7.70
C MET A 137 -34.81 -20.32 8.06
N THR A 138 -35.56 -19.54 8.84
CA THR A 138 -35.16 -18.21 9.32
C THR A 138 -33.95 -18.25 10.25
N LEU A 139 -33.81 -19.29 11.08
CA LEU A 139 -32.63 -19.46 11.95
C LEU A 139 -31.39 -19.90 11.13
N LYS A 140 -31.54 -20.75 10.12
CA LYS A 140 -30.48 -21.11 9.16
C LYS A 140 -30.05 -19.94 8.27
N GLU A 141 -30.97 -19.08 7.83
CA GLU A 141 -30.61 -17.87 7.07
C GLU A 141 -29.99 -16.79 7.96
N SER A 142 -30.53 -16.57 9.16
CA SER A 142 -29.92 -15.66 10.13
C SER A 142 -28.53 -16.11 10.55
N THR A 143 -28.29 -17.42 10.72
CA THR A 143 -26.95 -17.96 11.05
C THR A 143 -26.02 -18.07 9.85
N ARG A 144 -26.53 -18.28 8.62
CA ARG A 144 -25.74 -18.10 7.39
C ARG A 144 -25.30 -16.65 7.24
N HIS A 145 -26.21 -15.70 7.24
CA HIS A 145 -25.86 -14.28 7.13
C HIS A 145 -25.09 -13.74 8.34
N ALA A 146 -25.21 -14.31 9.54
CA ALA A 146 -24.31 -14.00 10.65
C ALA A 146 -22.92 -14.63 10.46
N GLY A 147 -22.84 -15.89 10.03
CA GLY A 147 -21.59 -16.59 9.73
C GLY A 147 -20.82 -16.00 8.55
N GLU A 148 -21.53 -15.49 7.54
CA GLU A 148 -20.98 -14.77 6.39
C GLU A 148 -20.54 -13.36 6.76
N ARG A 149 -21.33 -12.62 7.56
CA ARG A 149 -20.90 -11.33 8.15
C ARG A 149 -19.73 -11.51 9.13
N THR A 150 -19.55 -12.72 9.68
CA THR A 150 -18.42 -13.12 10.53
C THR A 150 -17.39 -13.99 9.79
N ALA A 151 -17.44 -14.03 8.45
CA ALA A 151 -16.37 -14.63 7.63
C ALA A 151 -15.16 -13.70 7.70
N ALA A 152 -14.38 -13.85 8.78
CA ALA A 152 -13.40 -12.90 9.29
C ALA A 152 -12.65 -12.19 8.16
N ARG A 153 -13.03 -10.91 7.94
CA ARG A 153 -12.67 -10.07 6.78
C ARG A 153 -11.14 -10.08 6.58
N ARG A 154 -10.65 -11.02 5.75
CA ARG A 154 -9.25 -11.50 5.79
C ARG A 154 -8.26 -10.36 5.93
N ARG A 155 -7.74 -10.18 7.15
CA ARG A 155 -6.89 -9.05 7.47
C ARG A 155 -5.47 -9.35 7.03
N PHE A 156 -5.05 -8.73 5.94
CA PHE A 156 -3.65 -8.74 5.50
C PHE A 156 -2.86 -7.88 6.49
N VAL A 157 -2.04 -8.53 7.31
CA VAL A 157 -1.30 -7.86 8.40
C VAL A 157 0.01 -7.28 7.89
N ALA A 158 0.61 -7.86 6.84
CA ALA A 158 1.87 -7.34 6.27
C ALA A 158 1.77 -5.88 5.78
N PRO A 159 0.71 -5.41 5.08
CA PRO A 159 0.59 -4.01 4.70
C PRO A 159 0.37 -3.05 5.88
N ASP A 160 -0.34 -3.46 6.94
CA ASP A 160 -0.48 -2.66 8.15
C ASP A 160 0.87 -2.59 8.89
N LEU A 161 1.52 -3.73 9.13
CA LEU A 161 2.81 -3.80 9.81
C LEU A 161 3.91 -3.02 9.07
N ALA A 162 3.96 -3.10 7.73
CA ALA A 162 4.91 -2.36 6.92
C ALA A 162 4.77 -0.84 7.10
N ARG A 163 3.54 -0.30 7.12
CA ARG A 163 3.30 1.13 7.41
C ARG A 163 3.74 1.52 8.81
N GLY A 164 3.41 0.70 9.82
CA GLY A 164 3.78 0.98 11.21
C GLY A 164 5.29 0.97 11.45
N PHE A 165 6.00 0.02 10.82
CA PHE A 165 7.46 -0.08 10.89
C PHE A 165 8.15 1.06 10.16
N ALA A 166 7.83 1.31 8.89
CA ALA A 166 8.58 2.27 8.07
C ALA A 166 8.42 3.74 8.48
N LEU A 167 7.49 4.08 9.37
CA LEU A 167 7.45 5.39 10.02
C LEU A 167 8.66 5.64 10.94
N VAL A 168 9.41 4.62 11.38
CA VAL A 168 10.70 4.83 12.05
C VAL A 168 11.77 5.24 11.05
N GLY A 169 11.80 4.62 9.86
CA GLY A 169 12.71 4.98 8.78
C GLY A 169 12.46 6.38 8.23
N ILE A 170 11.19 6.77 8.07
CA ILE A 170 10.84 8.15 7.69
C ILE A 170 11.21 9.14 8.81
N ALA A 171 10.99 8.82 10.08
CA ALA A 171 11.41 9.68 11.18
C ALA A 171 12.94 9.89 11.22
N MET A 172 13.71 8.81 11.02
CA MET A 172 15.18 8.86 11.03
C MET A 172 15.77 9.57 9.81
N ALA A 173 15.21 9.37 8.61
CA ALA A 173 15.61 10.12 7.41
C ALA A 173 15.29 11.61 7.59
N ASN A 174 14.03 11.94 7.87
CA ASN A 174 13.57 13.33 7.90
C ASN A 174 14.22 14.16 9.03
N ILE A 175 14.69 13.54 10.13
CA ILE A 175 15.38 14.32 11.17
C ILE A 175 16.74 14.84 10.66
N VAL A 176 17.47 14.05 9.87
CA VAL A 176 18.79 14.43 9.38
C VAL A 176 18.79 15.19 8.05
N THR A 177 17.70 15.17 7.27
CA THR A 177 17.57 15.98 6.05
C THR A 177 16.83 17.30 6.24
N ASP A 178 15.79 17.33 7.07
CA ASP A 178 14.81 18.43 7.02
C ASP A 178 14.56 19.10 8.38
N TRP A 179 14.44 18.32 9.46
CA TRP A 179 14.02 18.85 10.77
C TRP A 179 15.19 19.37 11.60
N ASP A 180 16.37 18.77 11.48
CA ASP A 180 17.58 19.22 12.16
C ASP A 180 18.83 18.68 11.44
N PRO A 181 19.04 19.03 10.16
CA PRO A 181 20.27 18.66 9.44
C PRO A 181 21.51 19.18 10.18
N ALA A 182 22.63 18.52 9.96
CA ALA A 182 23.90 18.96 10.54
C ALA A 182 24.46 20.15 9.78
N GLU A 183 25.00 21.14 10.51
CA GLU A 183 25.61 22.35 9.96
C GLU A 183 27.04 22.47 10.48
N GLY A 184 27.97 22.97 9.65
CA GLY A 184 29.37 23.16 10.07
C GLY A 184 30.06 21.84 10.47
N VAL A 185 29.69 20.74 9.82
CA VAL A 185 30.28 19.42 10.02
C VAL A 185 31.19 19.05 8.84
N ASP A 186 32.29 18.37 9.11
CA ASP A 186 33.28 18.05 8.09
C ASP A 186 32.78 17.00 7.09
N HIS A 187 31.90 16.09 7.55
CA HIS A 187 31.47 14.92 6.79
C HIS A 187 29.98 14.59 7.01
N ALA A 188 29.35 13.97 6.00
CA ALA A 188 28.04 13.32 6.09
C ALA A 188 26.87 14.22 6.58
N ALA A 189 26.86 15.51 6.21
CA ALA A 189 25.92 16.51 6.72
C ALA A 189 24.43 16.09 6.61
N GLY A 190 23.99 15.71 5.40
CA GLY A 190 22.62 15.23 5.13
C GLY A 190 22.27 13.84 5.70
N LEU A 191 23.22 13.20 6.40
CA LEU A 191 23.07 11.91 7.06
C LEU A 191 23.06 12.03 8.60
N GLY A 192 23.30 13.24 9.13
CA GLY A 192 23.32 13.55 10.56
C GLY A 192 24.65 14.10 11.08
N GLY A 193 25.69 14.10 10.23
CA GLY A 193 26.99 14.74 10.47
C GLY A 193 27.94 14.01 11.42
N TYR A 194 29.24 14.19 11.19
CA TYR A 194 30.30 14.03 12.19
C TYR A 194 31.52 14.89 11.83
N ASN A 195 32.39 15.15 12.81
CA ASN A 195 33.54 16.05 12.69
C ASN A 195 34.88 15.30 12.87
N GLY A 196 35.92 15.76 12.18
CA GLY A 196 37.22 15.14 12.11
C GLY A 196 37.14 13.65 11.75
N ASP A 197 37.95 12.83 12.40
CA ASP A 197 37.92 11.37 12.22
C ASP A 197 36.60 10.71 12.63
N GLY A 198 35.77 11.38 13.45
CA GLY A 198 34.54 10.84 14.04
C GLY A 198 34.76 9.64 14.97
N THR A 199 33.76 9.30 15.77
CA THR A 199 33.78 8.00 16.48
C THR A 199 33.40 6.86 15.53
N ALA A 200 33.91 5.66 15.81
CA ALA A 200 33.51 4.45 15.10
C ALA A 200 31.98 4.16 15.21
N TRP A 201 31.30 4.70 16.23
CA TRP A 201 29.86 4.57 16.39
C TRP A 201 29.08 5.54 15.48
N GLU A 202 29.53 6.79 15.36
CA GLU A 202 28.93 7.76 14.43
C GLU A 202 29.12 7.33 12.97
N LYS A 203 30.34 6.91 12.60
CA LYS A 203 30.61 6.32 11.27
C LYS A 203 29.75 5.08 11.00
N LEU A 204 29.55 4.20 11.97
CA LEU A 204 28.64 3.06 11.81
C LEU A 204 27.18 3.49 11.65
N LEU A 205 26.72 4.53 12.35
CA LEU A 205 25.37 5.07 12.21
C LEU A 205 25.16 5.70 10.82
N VAL A 206 26.10 6.52 10.33
CA VAL A 206 26.12 7.07 8.97
C VAL A 206 26.07 5.95 7.92
N PHE A 207 26.88 4.91 8.09
CA PHE A 207 26.88 3.76 7.19
C PHE A 207 25.52 3.01 7.21
N LEU A 208 24.93 2.78 8.37
CA LEU A 208 23.63 2.11 8.49
C LEU A 208 22.47 2.96 7.96
N GLU A 209 22.57 4.29 8.04
CA GLU A 209 21.63 5.25 7.46
C GLU A 209 21.53 5.02 5.94
N THR A 210 22.66 5.16 5.23
CA THR A 210 22.70 5.07 3.75
C THR A 210 22.18 3.74 3.20
N LEU A 211 22.39 2.64 3.93
CA LEU A 211 21.84 1.33 3.58
C LEU A 211 20.33 1.22 3.87
N PHE A 212 19.89 1.53 5.09
CA PHE A 212 18.61 1.05 5.62
C PHE A 212 17.55 2.14 5.87
N VAL A 213 17.91 3.41 5.80
CA VAL A 213 17.04 4.54 6.17
C VAL A 213 16.77 5.42 4.95
N HIS A 214 17.78 6.09 4.36
CA HIS A 214 17.58 7.02 3.25
C HIS A 214 17.06 6.38 1.97
N VAL A 215 16.04 7.02 1.40
CA VAL A 215 15.31 6.56 0.20
C VAL A 215 14.83 5.10 0.34
N ARG A 216 14.44 4.66 1.55
CA ARG A 216 13.80 3.36 1.82
C ARG A 216 12.33 3.50 2.19
N GLY A 217 12.01 4.40 3.13
CA GLY A 217 10.64 4.65 3.59
C GLY A 217 9.73 5.20 2.48
N LEU A 218 10.20 6.23 1.77
CA LEU A 218 9.47 6.94 0.72
C LEU A 218 8.95 6.02 -0.41
N PRO A 219 9.80 5.21 -1.11
CA PRO A 219 9.30 4.36 -2.19
C PRO A 219 8.40 3.23 -1.69
N MET A 220 8.61 2.73 -0.47
CA MET A 220 7.76 1.70 0.12
C MET A 220 6.36 2.24 0.47
N PHE A 221 6.27 3.49 0.96
CA PHE A 221 4.99 4.16 1.20
C PHE A 221 4.25 4.50 -0.11
N ALA A 222 4.94 4.97 -1.15
CA ALA A 222 4.36 5.15 -2.48
C ALA A 222 3.75 3.83 -3.02
N THR A 223 4.45 2.71 -2.82
CA THR A 223 3.92 1.38 -3.18
C THR A 223 2.68 1.03 -2.34
N LEU A 224 2.71 1.23 -1.02
CA LEU A 224 1.59 0.95 -0.10
C LEU A 224 0.35 1.83 -0.32
N LEU A 225 0.53 3.04 -0.86
CA LEU A 225 -0.54 3.92 -1.33
C LEU A 225 -1.25 3.28 -2.53
N GLY A 226 -0.48 2.83 -3.52
CA GLY A 226 -0.97 2.10 -4.68
C GLY A 226 -1.73 0.83 -4.27
N VAL A 227 -1.15 0.01 -3.39
CA VAL A 227 -1.81 -1.21 -2.87
C VAL A 227 -3.14 -0.88 -2.20
N GLY A 228 -3.21 0.21 -1.42
CA GLY A 228 -4.45 0.73 -0.86
C GLY A 228 -5.48 1.11 -1.94
N MET A 229 -5.05 1.83 -2.98
CA MET A 229 -5.90 2.24 -4.10
C MET A 229 -6.46 1.03 -4.87
N GLY A 230 -5.64 0.01 -5.13
CA GLY A 230 -6.04 -1.23 -5.80
C GLY A 230 -7.06 -2.04 -5.00
N MET A 231 -6.87 -2.15 -3.68
CA MET A 231 -7.82 -2.83 -2.80
C MET A 231 -9.16 -2.07 -2.73
N ILE A 232 -9.17 -0.74 -2.67
CA ILE A 232 -10.41 0.05 -2.71
C ILE A 232 -11.10 -0.10 -4.06
N PHE A 233 -10.37 -0.03 -5.18
CA PHE A 233 -10.92 -0.19 -6.53
C PHE A 233 -11.68 -1.52 -6.70
N VAL A 234 -11.07 -2.65 -6.29
CA VAL A 234 -11.70 -3.97 -6.29
C VAL A 234 -12.87 -4.04 -5.29
N SER A 235 -12.75 -3.38 -4.13
CA SER A 235 -13.85 -3.31 -3.17
C SER A 235 -15.05 -2.51 -3.68
N LEU A 236 -14.89 -1.57 -4.61
CA LEU A 236 -16.01 -0.85 -5.24
C LEU A 236 -16.59 -1.63 -6.42
N GLU A 237 -15.74 -2.33 -7.18
CA GLU A 237 -16.15 -3.22 -8.27
C GLU A 237 -17.07 -4.34 -7.78
N ARG A 238 -16.71 -4.99 -6.66
CA ARG A 238 -17.56 -6.00 -5.98
C ARG A 238 -18.89 -5.46 -5.46
N ARG A 239 -19.05 -4.14 -5.36
CA ARG A 239 -20.29 -3.43 -4.96
C ARG A 239 -21.11 -2.95 -6.17
N GLY A 240 -20.72 -3.33 -7.38
CA GLY A 240 -21.39 -2.93 -8.62
C GLY A 240 -21.10 -1.51 -9.10
N TYR A 241 -20.13 -0.79 -8.51
CA TYR A 241 -19.86 0.61 -8.91
C TYR A 241 -19.31 0.66 -10.34
N PRO A 242 -19.92 1.42 -11.27
CA PRO A 242 -19.40 1.58 -12.63
C PRO A 242 -18.05 2.32 -12.61
N LEU A 243 -17.25 2.17 -13.67
CA LEU A 243 -15.89 2.73 -13.73
C LEU A 243 -15.85 4.25 -13.50
N ARG A 244 -16.87 5.00 -13.95
CA ARG A 244 -17.01 6.44 -13.69
C ARG A 244 -17.19 6.73 -12.19
N ALA A 245 -18.06 6.01 -11.49
CA ALA A 245 -18.26 6.15 -10.05
C ALA A 245 -17.02 5.72 -9.25
N ARG A 246 -16.35 4.63 -9.65
CA ARG A 246 -15.06 4.19 -9.06
C ARG A 246 -13.98 5.26 -9.17
N ARG A 247 -13.84 5.88 -10.35
CA ARG A 247 -12.96 7.04 -10.55
C ARG A 247 -13.35 8.20 -9.63
N GLY A 248 -14.62 8.59 -9.58
CA GLY A 248 -15.08 9.71 -8.74
C GLY A 248 -14.81 9.53 -7.24
N VAL A 249 -15.05 8.33 -6.71
CA VAL A 249 -14.77 8.00 -5.29
C VAL A 249 -13.26 8.09 -4.98
N LEU A 250 -12.42 7.56 -5.86
CA LEU A 250 -10.97 7.57 -5.66
C LEU A 250 -10.36 8.96 -5.90
N ALA A 251 -10.80 9.67 -6.94
CA ALA A 251 -10.38 11.04 -7.21
C ALA A 251 -10.75 11.99 -6.07
N ARG A 252 -11.96 11.89 -5.49
CA ARG A 252 -12.31 12.65 -4.27
C ARG A 252 -11.40 12.29 -3.10
N ARG A 253 -11.14 11.00 -2.89
CA ARG A 253 -10.27 10.53 -1.79
C ARG A 253 -8.84 11.05 -1.92
N TYR A 254 -8.23 10.96 -3.09
CA TYR A 254 -6.85 11.39 -3.31
C TYR A 254 -6.73 12.90 -3.54
N GLY A 255 -7.80 13.57 -3.98
CA GLY A 255 -7.94 15.03 -3.94
C GLY A 255 -7.88 15.58 -2.51
N PHE A 256 -8.63 14.99 -1.57
CA PHE A 256 -8.49 15.37 -0.16
C PHE A 256 -7.13 14.98 0.46
N LEU A 257 -6.46 13.95 -0.07
CA LEU A 257 -5.08 13.63 0.36
C LEU A 257 -4.09 14.70 -0.12
N PHE A 258 -4.18 15.10 -1.39
CA PHE A 258 -3.43 16.20 -1.98
C PHE A 258 -3.66 17.50 -1.21
N LEU A 259 -4.92 17.87 -0.91
CA LEU A 259 -5.24 19.09 -0.16
C LEU A 259 -4.70 19.06 1.28
N PHE A 260 -4.72 17.92 1.96
CA PHE A 260 -4.07 17.82 3.28
C PHE A 260 -2.56 17.96 3.18
N GLY A 261 -1.92 17.31 2.20
CA GLY A 261 -0.51 17.48 1.93
C GLY A 261 -0.15 18.94 1.63
N LEU A 262 -0.95 19.62 0.81
CA LEU A 262 -0.74 21.02 0.41
C LEU A 262 -0.72 21.98 1.61
N VAL A 263 -1.69 21.82 2.52
CA VAL A 263 -1.75 22.59 3.79
C VAL A 263 -0.58 22.22 4.70
N HIS A 264 -0.22 20.94 4.77
CA HIS A 264 0.93 20.45 5.54
C HIS A 264 2.27 21.00 5.03
N LYS A 265 2.42 21.06 3.70
CA LYS A 265 3.60 21.54 2.97
C LYS A 265 3.83 23.03 3.19
N THR A 266 2.73 23.81 3.15
CA THR A 266 2.76 25.27 3.30
C THR A 266 3.02 25.70 4.75
N LEU A 267 2.52 24.96 5.74
CA LEU A 267 2.62 25.34 7.16
C LEU A 267 3.80 24.69 7.90
N PHE A 268 3.98 23.38 7.74
CA PHE A 268 4.89 22.60 8.59
C PHE A 268 6.12 22.10 7.85
N PHE A 269 5.97 21.50 6.67
CA PHE A 269 7.00 20.61 6.11
C PHE A 269 7.14 20.70 4.59
N THR A 270 8.06 21.53 4.11
CA THR A 270 8.26 21.83 2.68
C THR A 270 8.40 20.58 1.79
N ASN A 271 8.96 19.48 2.29
CA ASN A 271 9.17 18.25 1.55
C ASN A 271 8.07 17.18 1.77
N ASP A 272 6.84 17.62 2.04
CA ASP A 272 5.68 16.74 2.24
C ASP A 272 5.41 15.74 1.10
N ILE A 273 5.30 14.48 1.51
CA ILE A 273 5.05 13.32 0.64
C ILE A 273 3.57 13.17 0.29
N MET A 274 2.65 13.65 1.14
CA MET A 274 1.20 13.49 0.93
C MET A 274 0.72 14.24 -0.32
N THR A 275 1.33 15.38 -0.62
CA THR A 275 1.11 16.19 -1.82
C THR A 275 1.47 15.39 -3.08
N ALA A 276 2.72 14.94 -3.20
CA ALA A 276 3.21 14.17 -4.34
C ALA A 276 2.43 12.86 -4.54
N TYR A 277 2.12 12.17 -3.44
CA TYR A 277 1.29 10.95 -3.45
C TYR A 277 -0.15 11.22 -3.89
N GLY A 278 -0.73 12.34 -3.47
CA GLY A 278 -2.05 12.79 -3.91
C GLY A 278 -2.08 13.01 -5.43
N ILE A 279 -1.12 13.74 -5.98
CA ILE A 279 -0.98 13.98 -7.43
C ILE A 279 -0.80 12.65 -8.20
N ALA A 280 0.14 11.80 -7.78
CA ALA A 280 0.39 10.51 -8.42
C ALA A 280 -0.86 9.60 -8.45
N ALA A 281 -1.64 9.58 -7.35
CA ALA A 281 -2.88 8.81 -7.29
C ALA A 281 -4.02 9.45 -8.10
N LEU A 282 -4.08 10.77 -8.22
CA LEU A 282 -5.02 11.48 -9.09
C LEU A 282 -4.74 11.20 -10.57
N ILE A 283 -3.48 11.24 -11.00
CA ILE A 283 -3.08 10.86 -12.37
C ILE A 283 -3.42 9.39 -12.63
N LEU A 284 -3.17 8.49 -11.67
CA LEU A 284 -3.55 7.08 -11.83
C LEU A 284 -5.08 6.90 -11.92
N CYS A 285 -5.92 7.79 -11.37
CA CYS A 285 -7.38 7.72 -11.58
C CYS A 285 -7.77 7.86 -13.06
N LEU A 286 -6.97 8.58 -13.87
CA LEU A 286 -7.17 8.66 -15.32
C LEU A 286 -6.99 7.28 -15.96
N PHE A 287 -5.90 6.59 -15.62
CA PHE A 287 -5.50 5.30 -16.23
C PHE A 287 -6.10 4.07 -15.55
N ILE A 288 -6.83 4.22 -14.43
CA ILE A 288 -7.25 3.13 -13.53
C ILE A 288 -8.03 1.96 -14.19
N GLY A 289 -8.72 2.23 -15.30
CA GLY A 289 -9.45 1.23 -16.08
C GLY A 289 -8.60 0.43 -17.07
N TRP A 290 -7.31 0.75 -17.23
CA TRP A 290 -6.40 0.06 -18.15
C TRP A 290 -6.00 -1.32 -17.65
N SER A 291 -5.62 -2.20 -18.59
CA SER A 291 -5.13 -3.56 -18.29
C SER A 291 -3.82 -3.52 -17.49
N ASP A 292 -3.51 -4.59 -16.76
CA ASP A 292 -2.27 -4.67 -15.97
C ASP A 292 -1.02 -4.48 -16.85
N LYS A 293 -1.04 -5.00 -18.09
CA LYS A 293 0.05 -4.86 -19.05
C LYS A 293 0.29 -3.38 -19.42
N ALA A 294 -0.79 -2.65 -19.72
CA ALA A 294 -0.71 -1.22 -20.05
C ALA A 294 -0.27 -0.37 -18.85
N LEU A 295 -0.70 -0.72 -17.63
CA LEU A 295 -0.25 -0.04 -16.41
C LEU A 295 1.23 -0.32 -16.09
N TYR A 296 1.72 -1.55 -16.25
CA TYR A 296 3.16 -1.82 -16.10
C TYR A 296 4.01 -1.15 -17.19
N ALA A 297 3.51 -1.08 -18.43
CA ALA A 297 4.17 -0.33 -19.50
C ALA A 297 4.24 1.18 -19.19
N LEU A 298 3.14 1.77 -18.68
CA LEU A 298 3.09 3.15 -18.23
C LEU A 298 4.05 3.43 -17.06
N ALA A 299 4.12 2.51 -16.08
CA ALA A 299 5.06 2.62 -14.97
C ALA A 299 6.52 2.55 -15.44
N GLY A 300 6.84 1.61 -16.35
CA GLY A 300 8.17 1.49 -16.95
C GLY A 300 8.57 2.72 -17.78
N ALA A 301 7.66 3.26 -18.58
CA ALA A 301 7.89 4.48 -19.36
C ALA A 301 8.11 5.71 -18.46
N ALA A 302 7.33 5.88 -17.39
CA ALA A 302 7.51 6.97 -16.43
C ALA A 302 8.83 6.85 -15.65
N PHE A 303 9.23 5.63 -15.26
CA PHE A 303 10.53 5.39 -14.61
C PHE A 303 11.70 5.63 -15.57
N ALA A 304 11.60 5.19 -16.83
CA ALA A 304 12.61 5.46 -17.85
C ALA A 304 12.75 6.96 -18.15
N LEU A 305 11.63 7.70 -18.19
CA LEU A 305 11.64 9.17 -18.32
C LEU A 305 12.29 9.83 -17.10
N ASN A 306 11.98 9.40 -15.88
CA ASN A 306 12.63 9.89 -14.66
C ASN A 306 14.15 9.65 -14.70
N ALA A 307 14.58 8.45 -15.12
CA ALA A 307 15.99 8.11 -15.29
C ALA A 307 16.69 8.99 -16.34
N VAL A 308 16.08 9.22 -17.51
CA VAL A 308 16.63 10.09 -18.57
C VAL A 308 16.75 11.54 -18.09
N LEU A 309 15.77 12.04 -17.33
CA LEU A 309 15.79 13.41 -16.79
C LEU A 309 16.80 13.58 -15.63
N ARG A 310 17.02 12.54 -14.81
CA ARG A 310 17.98 12.57 -13.70
C ARG A 310 19.43 12.25 -14.13
N ALA A 311 19.64 11.47 -15.19
CA ALA A 311 20.97 11.00 -15.59
C ALA A 311 22.03 12.09 -15.82
N PRO A 312 21.73 13.27 -16.42
CA PRO A 312 22.70 14.36 -16.53
C PRO A 312 23.17 14.88 -15.16
N GLY A 313 22.25 14.98 -14.19
CA GLY A 313 22.57 15.39 -12.82
C GLY A 313 23.41 14.35 -12.07
N VAL A 314 23.09 13.06 -12.24
CA VAL A 314 23.90 11.96 -11.68
C VAL A 314 25.31 11.96 -12.27
N PHE A 315 25.45 12.13 -13.59
CA PHE A 315 26.76 12.21 -14.25
C PHE A 315 27.57 13.44 -13.81
N ALA A 316 26.92 14.60 -13.67
CA ALA A 316 27.55 15.80 -13.12
C ALA A 316 28.01 15.59 -11.67
N ALA A 317 27.21 14.93 -10.83
CA ALA A 317 27.52 14.63 -9.43
C ALA A 317 28.67 13.63 -9.22
N PHE A 318 29.01 12.80 -10.22
CA PHE A 318 30.26 12.01 -10.23
C PHE A 318 31.46 12.77 -10.81
N SER A 319 31.21 13.88 -11.52
CA SER A 319 32.22 14.71 -12.19
C SER A 319 32.60 15.95 -11.38
N SER A 320 31.80 16.32 -10.38
CA SER A 320 32.00 17.49 -9.53
C SER A 320 33.09 17.27 -8.49
N THR A 321 34.13 18.10 -8.53
CA THR A 321 35.07 18.32 -7.41
C THR A 321 34.63 19.49 -6.50
N ALA A 322 33.44 20.04 -6.75
CA ALA A 322 32.81 20.97 -5.82
C ALA A 322 32.20 20.17 -4.67
N GLU A 323 32.44 20.60 -3.45
CA GLU A 323 31.66 20.15 -2.29
C GLU A 323 30.16 20.43 -2.52
N PRO A 324 29.25 19.65 -1.90
CA PRO A 324 27.83 19.98 -1.88
C PRO A 324 27.62 21.43 -1.44
N ILE A 325 26.85 22.19 -2.22
CA ILE A 325 26.41 23.51 -1.77
C ILE A 325 25.35 23.27 -0.69
N ASP A 326 25.77 23.31 0.56
CA ASP A 326 24.89 23.31 1.73
C ASP A 326 23.97 24.55 1.67
N GLY A 327 22.81 24.37 1.04
CA GLY A 327 21.73 25.33 1.08
C GLY A 327 21.28 25.48 2.52
N SER A 328 21.28 26.71 3.03
CA SER A 328 20.91 27.01 4.42
C SER A 328 19.61 26.29 4.81
N PRO A 329 19.62 25.44 5.87
CA PRO A 329 18.47 24.65 6.25
C PRO A 329 17.20 25.48 6.42
N ALA A 330 16.07 24.98 5.90
CA ALA A 330 14.77 25.65 5.90
C ALA A 330 14.08 25.64 7.28
N ARG A 331 14.83 26.06 8.31
CA ARG A 331 14.43 26.17 9.72
C ARG A 331 13.29 27.17 9.89
N ILE A 332 12.39 26.84 10.81
CA ILE A 332 11.36 27.76 11.30
C ILE A 332 12.01 28.63 12.38
N VAL A 333 12.56 29.77 11.94
CA VAL A 333 13.07 30.85 12.80
C VAL A 333 11.96 31.86 13.09
N ASP A 334 11.25 32.30 12.04
CA ASP A 334 9.98 33.02 12.14
C ASP A 334 8.85 32.27 11.42
N LEU A 335 7.62 32.47 11.91
CA LEU A 335 6.41 31.87 11.37
C LEU A 335 5.87 32.63 10.13
N SER A 336 6.06 33.95 10.04
CA SER A 336 5.61 34.72 8.87
C SER A 336 6.49 34.43 7.66
N ASP A 337 7.82 34.34 7.84
CA ASP A 337 8.75 33.85 6.83
C ASP A 337 8.44 32.41 6.40
N ARG A 338 8.09 31.52 7.35
CA ARG A 338 7.68 30.15 7.02
C ARG A 338 6.44 30.12 6.13
N ILE A 339 5.43 30.95 6.44
CA ILE A 339 4.21 31.05 5.64
C ILE A 339 4.50 31.66 4.26
N ALA A 340 5.32 32.71 4.17
CA ALA A 340 5.72 33.33 2.91
C ALA A 340 6.51 32.37 2.00
N ALA A 341 7.47 31.64 2.57
CA ALA A 341 8.21 30.59 1.88
C ALA A 341 7.30 29.43 1.45
N GLY A 342 6.34 29.03 2.30
CA GLY A 342 5.33 28.02 1.99
C GLY A 342 4.43 28.41 0.81
N LEU A 343 4.00 29.68 0.76
CA LEU A 343 3.20 30.23 -0.34
C LEU A 343 4.01 30.37 -1.64
N THR A 344 5.28 30.76 -1.57
CA THR A 344 6.17 30.80 -2.73
C THR A 344 6.41 29.40 -3.28
N ASN A 345 6.65 28.42 -2.40
CA ASN A 345 6.76 27.01 -2.77
C ASN A 345 5.45 26.49 -3.38
N PHE A 346 4.27 26.87 -2.88
CA PHE A 346 2.99 26.48 -3.48
C PHE A 346 2.88 26.86 -4.97
N TRP A 347 3.35 28.04 -5.38
CA TRP A 347 3.29 28.48 -6.78
C TRP A 347 4.36 27.85 -7.67
N VAL A 348 5.56 27.56 -7.14
CA VAL A 348 6.68 26.97 -7.89
C VAL A 348 6.57 25.44 -7.98
N TYR A 349 5.96 24.79 -6.98
CA TYR A 349 5.91 23.33 -6.88
C TYR A 349 5.24 22.60 -8.06
N PRO A 350 4.17 23.12 -8.71
CA PRO A 350 3.62 22.50 -9.92
C PRO A 350 4.60 22.39 -11.09
N ALA A 351 5.64 23.22 -11.15
CA ALA A 351 6.71 23.13 -12.14
C ALA A 351 7.82 22.15 -11.71
N MET A 352 8.33 22.29 -10.49
CA MET A 352 9.47 21.49 -9.99
C MET A 352 9.07 20.05 -9.62
N GLY A 353 7.91 19.88 -8.97
CA GLY A 353 7.40 18.62 -8.45
C GLY A 353 7.04 17.57 -9.52
N VAL A 354 7.07 17.93 -10.81
CA VAL A 354 6.92 16.96 -11.92
C VAL A 354 8.00 15.88 -11.85
N ILE A 355 9.23 16.23 -11.48
CA ILE A 355 10.36 15.29 -11.39
C ILE A 355 10.19 14.34 -10.20
N GLU A 356 9.79 14.85 -9.02
CA GLU A 356 9.45 14.03 -7.84
C GLU A 356 8.28 13.08 -8.13
N MET A 357 7.21 13.61 -8.73
CA MET A 357 6.03 12.86 -9.13
C MET A 357 6.39 11.71 -10.08
N LEU A 358 7.30 11.93 -11.03
CA LEU A 358 7.78 10.89 -11.94
C LEU A 358 8.61 9.79 -11.24
N ALA A 359 9.25 10.07 -10.10
CA ALA A 359 9.92 9.05 -9.28
C ALA A 359 8.91 8.17 -8.52
N PHE A 360 7.90 8.77 -7.88
CA PHE A 360 6.92 8.03 -7.08
C PHE A 360 5.82 7.35 -7.91
N PHE A 361 5.37 7.95 -9.01
CA PHE A 361 4.25 7.45 -9.80
C PHE A 361 4.40 5.99 -10.29
N PRO A 362 5.55 5.54 -10.83
CA PRO A 362 5.78 4.13 -11.18
C PRO A 362 5.47 3.17 -10.02
N LEU A 363 5.87 3.53 -8.80
CA LEU A 363 5.69 2.71 -7.59
C LEU A 363 4.22 2.64 -7.15
N VAL A 364 3.51 3.77 -7.25
CA VAL A 364 2.05 3.84 -7.02
C VAL A 364 1.31 2.96 -8.04
N VAL A 365 1.74 2.94 -9.31
CA VAL A 365 1.14 2.09 -10.35
C VAL A 365 1.43 0.61 -10.12
N VAL A 366 2.68 0.23 -9.80
CA VAL A 366 3.06 -1.16 -9.44
C VAL A 366 2.23 -1.63 -8.23
N GLY A 367 2.20 -0.82 -7.15
CA GLY A 367 1.40 -1.11 -5.97
C GLY A 367 -0.08 -1.24 -6.27
N PHE A 368 -0.63 -0.41 -7.15
CA PHE A 368 -2.04 -0.50 -7.58
C PHE A 368 -2.35 -1.83 -8.28
N VAL A 369 -1.49 -2.29 -9.20
CA VAL A 369 -1.68 -3.60 -9.84
C VAL A 369 -1.57 -4.73 -8.81
N TRP A 370 -0.66 -4.64 -7.83
CA TRP A 370 -0.55 -5.62 -6.74
C TRP A 370 -1.79 -5.66 -5.85
N GLY A 371 -2.35 -4.50 -5.52
CA GLY A 371 -3.62 -4.37 -4.79
C GLY A 371 -4.83 -4.87 -5.58
N ARG A 372 -4.89 -4.56 -6.89
CA ARG A 372 -5.95 -4.99 -7.81
C ARG A 372 -5.95 -6.51 -8.02
N ARG A 373 -4.78 -7.13 -8.09
CA ARG A 373 -4.60 -8.59 -8.16
C ARG A 373 -4.74 -9.30 -6.80
N GLY A 374 -4.78 -8.56 -5.70
CA GLY A 374 -4.86 -9.14 -4.35
C GLY A 374 -3.63 -9.96 -3.96
N ILE A 375 -2.43 -9.56 -4.40
CA ILE A 375 -1.18 -10.34 -4.24
C ILE A 375 -0.88 -10.73 -2.78
N PHE A 376 -1.19 -9.84 -1.83
CA PHE A 376 -1.00 -10.09 -0.39
C PHE A 376 -2.05 -11.04 0.22
N GLY A 377 -3.08 -11.42 -0.53
CA GLY A 377 -4.05 -12.45 -0.16
C GLY A 377 -3.61 -13.87 -0.49
N ASP A 378 -2.62 -14.02 -1.38
CA ASP A 378 -1.92 -15.29 -1.66
C ASP A 378 -0.41 -15.03 -1.82
N VAL A 379 0.25 -14.83 -0.66
CA VAL A 379 1.70 -14.61 -0.57
C VAL A 379 2.49 -15.84 -1.03
N ASP A 380 1.89 -17.02 -1.08
CA ASP A 380 2.54 -18.28 -1.44
C ASP A 380 2.52 -18.56 -2.94
N GLY A 381 1.37 -18.40 -3.61
CA GLY A 381 1.31 -18.42 -5.08
C GLY A 381 2.17 -17.32 -5.70
N ASN A 382 2.20 -16.12 -5.10
CA ASN A 382 3.02 -15.00 -5.56
C ASN A 382 4.49 -15.04 -5.07
N SER A 383 4.90 -16.11 -4.36
CA SER A 383 6.21 -16.25 -3.70
C SER A 383 7.42 -15.89 -4.58
N ARG A 384 7.46 -16.38 -5.83
CA ARG A 384 8.58 -16.16 -6.76
C ARG A 384 8.73 -14.69 -7.14
N MET A 385 7.61 -14.01 -7.41
CA MET A 385 7.60 -12.58 -7.75
C MET A 385 8.07 -11.74 -6.56
N LEU A 386 7.54 -12.03 -5.36
CA LEU A 386 7.91 -11.32 -4.14
C LEU A 386 9.39 -11.53 -3.78
N ARG A 387 9.94 -12.74 -3.99
CA ARG A 387 11.37 -13.02 -3.83
C ARG A 387 12.22 -12.25 -4.83
N GLY A 388 11.81 -12.18 -6.10
CA GLY A 388 12.52 -11.39 -7.12
C GLY A 388 12.63 -9.91 -6.74
N TRP A 389 11.54 -9.31 -6.27
CA TRP A 389 11.55 -7.92 -5.79
C TRP A 389 12.35 -7.73 -4.50
N ALA A 390 12.28 -8.66 -3.55
CA ALA A 390 13.09 -8.60 -2.33
C ALA A 390 14.60 -8.73 -2.62
N ILE A 391 14.99 -9.60 -3.56
CA ILE A 391 16.37 -9.74 -4.03
C ILE A 391 16.82 -8.47 -4.78
N LEU A 392 15.97 -7.89 -5.64
CA LEU A 392 16.29 -6.64 -6.33
C LEU A 392 16.54 -5.49 -5.33
N ALA A 393 15.71 -5.35 -4.30
CA ALA A 393 15.94 -4.34 -3.25
C ALA A 393 17.24 -4.61 -2.49
N ALA A 394 17.53 -5.86 -2.11
CA ALA A 394 18.78 -6.20 -1.42
C ALA A 394 20.02 -5.92 -2.30
N VAL A 395 19.95 -6.20 -3.61
CA VAL A 395 21.02 -5.89 -4.57
C VAL A 395 21.20 -4.39 -4.75
N VAL A 396 20.13 -3.59 -4.85
CA VAL A 396 20.22 -2.12 -4.94
C VAL A 396 20.78 -1.51 -3.66
N ILE A 397 20.32 -1.97 -2.48
CA ILE A 397 20.83 -1.51 -1.18
C ILE A 397 22.33 -1.84 -1.04
N ALA A 398 22.76 -3.04 -1.45
CA ALA A 398 24.17 -3.41 -1.40
C ALA A 398 25.01 -2.64 -2.43
N ALA A 399 24.58 -2.57 -3.68
CA ALA A 399 25.36 -2.03 -4.79
C ALA A 399 25.47 -0.49 -4.80
N VAL A 400 24.51 0.22 -4.20
CA VAL A 400 24.55 1.69 -4.06
C VAL A 400 24.89 2.10 -2.63
N GLY A 401 24.21 1.49 -1.63
CA GLY A 401 24.36 1.86 -0.23
C GLY A 401 25.73 1.54 0.37
N ILE A 402 26.35 0.39 0.05
CA ILE A 402 27.67 0.05 0.61
C ILE A 402 28.76 1.00 0.07
N PRO A 403 28.89 1.25 -1.25
CA PRO A 403 29.83 2.25 -1.74
C PRO A 403 29.54 3.66 -1.20
N TRP A 404 28.27 4.03 -1.05
CA TRP A 404 27.88 5.35 -0.55
C TRP A 404 28.30 5.54 0.91
N GLY A 405 27.88 4.62 1.79
CA GLY A 405 28.30 4.61 3.18
C GLY A 405 29.83 4.54 3.33
N CYS A 406 30.55 3.82 2.46
CA CYS A 406 32.01 3.84 2.46
C CYS A 406 32.61 5.22 2.14
N ALA A 407 32.04 5.97 1.19
CA ALA A 407 32.51 7.33 0.88
C ALA A 407 32.25 8.30 2.05
N GLU A 408 31.04 8.23 2.63
CA GLU A 408 30.59 9.11 3.72
C GLU A 408 31.37 8.89 5.04
N ILE A 409 31.96 7.71 5.25
CA ILE A 409 32.84 7.42 6.41
C ILE A 409 34.35 7.59 6.12
N GLY A 410 34.71 8.02 4.90
CA GLY A 410 36.11 8.18 4.47
C GLY A 410 36.84 6.88 4.13
N ALA A 411 36.13 5.75 3.97
CA ALA A 411 36.68 4.47 3.52
C ALA A 411 36.73 4.33 1.98
N LEU A 412 36.13 5.27 1.25
CA LEU A 412 36.26 5.52 -0.18
C LEU A 412 36.46 7.03 -0.38
N GLU A 413 37.03 7.47 -1.51
CA GLU A 413 37.26 8.90 -1.79
C GLU A 413 35.93 9.71 -1.68
N PRO A 414 35.88 10.82 -0.92
CA PRO A 414 34.62 11.54 -0.66
C PRO A 414 33.85 11.99 -1.91
N ARG A 415 34.54 12.30 -3.02
CA ARG A 415 33.92 12.68 -4.31
C ARG A 415 32.88 11.69 -4.86
N TRP A 416 32.89 10.44 -4.41
CA TRP A 416 31.88 9.45 -4.82
C TRP A 416 30.54 9.63 -4.09
N ALA A 417 30.51 10.28 -2.92
CA ALA A 417 29.32 10.43 -2.09
C ALA A 417 28.17 11.13 -2.85
N THR A 418 28.43 12.30 -3.44
CA THR A 418 27.44 13.10 -4.17
C THR A 418 26.83 12.33 -5.35
N GLY A 419 27.66 11.66 -6.16
CA GLY A 419 27.20 10.83 -7.29
C GLY A 419 26.45 9.58 -6.85
N LEU A 420 26.85 8.94 -5.76
CA LEU A 420 26.18 7.77 -5.20
C LEU A 420 24.86 8.11 -4.53
N ASN A 421 24.75 9.25 -3.85
CA ASN A 421 23.49 9.79 -3.34
C ASN A 421 22.52 10.10 -4.49
N ALA A 422 22.97 10.82 -5.52
CA ALA A 422 22.16 11.07 -6.72
C ALA A 422 21.73 9.77 -7.44
N THR A 423 22.57 8.73 -7.40
CA THR A 423 22.24 7.37 -7.87
C THR A 423 21.20 6.69 -6.97
N ASN A 424 21.28 6.89 -5.65
CA ASN A 424 20.33 6.37 -4.67
C ASN A 424 18.94 7.02 -4.80
N GLU A 425 18.86 8.33 -5.05
CA GLU A 425 17.60 9.01 -5.35
C GLU A 425 16.87 8.42 -6.57
N LEU A 426 17.62 7.97 -7.58
CA LEU A 426 17.04 7.38 -8.80
C LEU A 426 16.75 5.88 -8.63
N VAL A 427 17.77 5.08 -8.32
CA VAL A 427 17.69 3.61 -8.34
C VAL A 427 17.16 3.06 -7.01
N GLY A 428 17.43 3.74 -5.89
CA GLY A 428 16.92 3.39 -4.56
C GLY A 428 15.40 3.41 -4.48
N MET A 429 14.71 4.13 -5.36
CA MET A 429 13.25 4.09 -5.51
C MET A 429 12.72 2.67 -5.83
N LEU A 430 13.52 1.82 -6.49
CA LEU A 430 13.15 0.42 -6.77
C LEU A 430 13.15 -0.46 -5.51
N THR A 431 13.73 0.00 -4.39
CA THR A 431 13.73 -0.76 -3.13
C THR A 431 12.33 -0.86 -2.53
N GLY A 432 11.45 0.12 -2.73
CA GLY A 432 10.14 0.20 -2.07
C GLY A 432 9.24 -1.04 -2.22
N PRO A 433 8.95 -1.48 -3.46
CA PRO A 433 8.19 -2.72 -3.67
C PRO A 433 8.92 -3.96 -3.15
N GLY A 434 10.26 -3.96 -3.16
CA GLY A 434 11.07 -5.06 -2.65
C GLY A 434 11.12 -5.17 -1.12
N ILE A 435 11.18 -4.05 -0.40
CA ILE A 435 11.06 -3.99 1.06
C ILE A 435 9.66 -4.46 1.47
N LEU A 436 8.61 -3.97 0.78
CA LEU A 436 7.23 -4.43 1.02
C LEU A 436 7.07 -5.94 0.74
N ALA A 437 7.72 -6.45 -0.30
CA ALA A 437 7.74 -7.88 -0.60
C ALA A 437 8.51 -8.68 0.46
N ALA A 438 9.68 -8.21 0.90
CA ALA A 438 10.48 -8.83 1.96
C ALA A 438 9.71 -8.91 3.28
N ILE A 439 9.09 -7.81 3.72
CA ILE A 439 8.21 -7.78 4.91
C ILE A 439 7.05 -8.77 4.74
N SER A 440 6.44 -8.84 3.55
CA SER A 440 5.33 -9.78 3.29
C SER A 440 5.76 -11.25 3.30
N LEU A 441 6.98 -11.56 2.85
CA LEU A 441 7.58 -12.88 2.98
C LEU A 441 7.93 -13.21 4.45
N ALA A 442 8.52 -12.27 5.19
CA ALA A 442 8.82 -12.43 6.61
C ALA A 442 7.55 -12.61 7.47
N CYS A 443 6.45 -11.93 7.11
CA CYS A 443 5.17 -12.02 7.81
C CYS A 443 4.40 -13.34 7.60
N ARG A 444 4.87 -14.27 6.75
CA ARG A 444 4.16 -15.54 6.48
C ARG A 444 3.80 -16.35 7.74
N PRO A 445 4.70 -16.58 8.72
CA PRO A 445 4.36 -17.36 9.90
C PRO A 445 3.37 -16.63 10.80
N LEU A 446 3.46 -15.30 10.86
CA LEU A 446 2.54 -14.43 11.59
C LEU A 446 1.14 -14.46 10.97
N GLN A 447 1.02 -14.26 9.65
CA GLN A 447 -0.25 -14.35 8.93
C GLN A 447 -0.87 -15.74 9.03
N SER A 448 -0.07 -16.81 8.97
CA SER A 448 -0.52 -18.19 9.17
C SER A 448 -1.09 -18.41 10.58
N ARG A 449 -0.38 -17.95 11.64
CA ARG A 449 -0.88 -17.98 13.02
C ARG A 449 -2.19 -17.22 13.17
N ILE A 450 -2.30 -16.02 12.61
CA ILE A 450 -3.53 -15.20 12.65
C ILE A 450 -4.68 -15.89 11.92
N ASN A 451 -4.42 -16.52 10.76
CA ASN A 451 -5.42 -17.28 10.02
C ASN A 451 -5.91 -18.53 10.79
N ALA A 452 -5.09 -19.08 11.70
CA ALA A 452 -5.41 -20.26 12.50
C ALA A 452 -6.04 -19.94 13.87
N SER A 453 -5.59 -18.88 14.55
CA SER A 453 -6.06 -18.50 15.90
C SER A 453 -7.10 -17.36 15.92
N GLY A 454 -7.31 -16.67 14.79
CA GLY A 454 -8.11 -15.45 14.70
C GLY A 454 -7.51 -14.23 15.40
N SER A 455 -6.38 -14.37 16.11
CA SER A 455 -5.82 -13.37 17.02
C SER A 455 -4.47 -12.82 16.56
N LEU A 456 -4.26 -11.52 16.77
CA LEU A 456 -2.99 -10.83 16.51
C LEU A 456 -2.11 -10.90 17.78
N PRO A 457 -0.90 -11.48 17.74
CA PRO A 457 0.00 -11.55 18.90
C PRO A 457 0.32 -10.17 19.48
N HIS A 458 0.37 -10.06 20.81
CA HIS A 458 0.47 -8.78 21.53
C HIS A 458 1.62 -7.88 21.04
N LEU A 459 2.82 -8.42 20.83
CA LEU A 459 3.98 -7.66 20.33
C LEU A 459 3.78 -7.01 18.95
N ALA A 460 2.89 -7.58 18.12
CA ALA A 460 2.55 -7.01 16.81
C ALA A 460 1.40 -5.98 16.88
N GLN A 461 0.65 -5.92 17.99
CA GLN A 461 -0.54 -5.05 18.11
C GLN A 461 -0.21 -3.55 18.02
N PRO A 462 0.83 -2.99 18.69
CA PRO A 462 1.13 -1.56 18.63
C PRO A 462 1.57 -1.12 17.22
N LEU A 463 2.48 -1.87 16.58
CA LEU A 463 2.95 -1.57 15.22
C LEU A 463 1.82 -1.64 14.19
N VAL A 464 0.96 -2.66 14.30
CA VAL A 464 -0.22 -2.78 13.43
C VAL A 464 -1.29 -1.73 13.77
N ALA A 465 -1.36 -1.24 15.00
CA ALA A 465 -2.22 -0.11 15.39
C ALA A 465 -1.75 1.23 14.81
N LEU A 466 -0.44 1.48 14.79
CA LEU A 466 0.15 2.62 14.06
C LEU A 466 -0.04 2.47 12.54
N GLY A 467 0.14 1.27 12.00
CA GLY A 467 -0.06 0.98 10.58
C GLY A 467 -1.47 1.26 10.03
N LYS A 468 -2.50 1.11 10.88
CA LYS A 468 -3.90 1.50 10.59
C LYS A 468 -4.12 3.02 10.61
N ARG A 469 -3.24 3.76 11.28
CA ARG A 469 -3.34 5.18 11.62
C ARG A 469 -2.11 5.94 11.13
N SER A 470 -1.51 5.48 10.03
CA SER A 470 -0.17 5.91 9.61
C SER A 470 -0.13 7.36 9.09
N MET A 471 -1.27 7.92 8.65
CA MET A 471 -1.37 9.32 8.28
C MET A 471 -1.48 10.20 9.53
N SER A 472 -2.27 9.80 10.53
CA SER A 472 -2.22 10.46 11.85
C SER A 472 -0.85 10.31 12.52
N GLY A 473 -0.19 9.16 12.33
CA GLY A 473 1.17 8.90 12.80
C GLY A 473 2.19 9.87 12.19
N TYR A 474 2.28 9.93 10.86
CA TYR A 474 3.18 10.85 10.13
C TYR A 474 2.93 12.32 10.49
N LEU A 475 1.66 12.75 10.57
CA LEU A 475 1.31 14.12 10.95
C LEU A 475 1.66 14.41 12.42
N ALA A 476 1.47 13.45 13.33
CA ALA A 476 1.92 13.58 14.71
C ALA A 476 3.46 13.60 14.84
N GLN A 477 4.20 12.80 14.07
CA GLN A 477 5.66 12.87 13.99
C GLN A 477 6.09 14.27 13.53
N THR A 478 5.47 14.83 12.48
CA THR A 478 5.75 16.19 12.00
C THR A 478 5.54 17.24 13.10
N VAL A 479 4.40 17.21 13.80
CA VAL A 479 4.12 18.18 14.88
C VAL A 479 5.12 18.03 16.03
N LEU A 480 5.48 16.79 16.40
CA LEU A 480 6.47 16.53 17.43
C LEU A 480 7.87 17.02 17.02
N PHE A 481 8.32 16.78 15.77
CA PHE A 481 9.58 17.34 15.27
C PHE A 481 9.54 18.87 15.25
N THR A 482 8.47 19.47 14.71
CA THR A 482 8.29 20.93 14.68
C THR A 482 8.48 21.55 16.07
N LEU A 483 7.84 20.99 17.10
CA LEU A 483 7.91 21.50 18.47
C LEU A 483 9.24 21.18 19.19
N THR A 484 9.97 20.13 18.79
CA THR A 484 11.16 19.65 19.52
C THR A 484 12.49 19.91 18.83
N THR A 485 12.53 20.24 17.53
CA THR A 485 13.79 20.44 16.78
C THR A 485 13.90 21.78 16.05
N GLN A 486 12.91 22.66 16.11
CA GLN A 486 12.97 23.97 15.45
C GLN A 486 13.38 25.09 16.42
N PRO A 487 14.18 26.10 15.97
CA PRO A 487 14.60 27.22 16.81
C PRO A 487 13.47 28.04 17.43
N ALA A 488 12.32 28.16 16.74
CA ALA A 488 11.14 28.86 17.27
C ALA A 488 10.40 28.12 18.41
N PHE A 489 10.85 26.91 18.79
CA PHE A 489 10.26 26.09 19.87
C PHE A 489 11.36 25.59 20.83
N TRP A 490 11.43 24.29 21.13
CA TRP A 490 12.37 23.78 22.16
C TRP A 490 13.78 23.47 21.62
N TRP A 491 13.91 23.06 20.35
CA TRP A 491 15.18 22.70 19.70
C TRP A 491 16.11 21.77 20.52
N ALA A 492 15.54 20.72 21.13
CA ALA A 492 16.22 19.77 22.01
C ALA A 492 17.37 18.98 21.36
N THR A 493 17.48 18.99 20.02
CA THR A 493 18.49 18.25 19.26
C THR A 493 19.63 19.11 18.69
N ARG A 494 19.60 20.43 18.92
CA ARG A 494 20.50 21.45 18.34
C ARG A 494 21.96 20.99 18.20
N ASP A 495 22.57 20.63 19.33
CA ASP A 495 23.99 20.27 19.43
C ASP A 495 24.19 18.73 19.53
N ALA A 496 23.18 17.95 19.13
CA ALA A 496 23.22 16.49 19.21
C ALA A 496 23.94 15.87 18.00
N ALA A 497 24.91 15.00 18.26
CA ALA A 497 25.47 14.11 17.25
C ALA A 497 24.39 13.21 16.61
N ILE A 498 24.70 12.61 15.46
CA ILE A 498 23.83 11.66 14.74
C ILE A 498 23.16 10.61 15.64
N SER A 499 23.86 10.11 16.67
CA SER A 499 23.33 9.16 17.65
C SER A 499 22.15 9.72 18.48
N GLY A 500 22.23 11.00 18.88
CA GLY A 500 21.15 11.71 19.56
C GLY A 500 20.00 12.03 18.62
N LYS A 501 20.29 12.49 17.40
CA LYS A 501 19.25 12.80 16.38
C LYS A 501 18.44 11.55 15.99
N LEU A 502 19.11 10.44 15.66
CA LEU A 502 18.44 9.16 15.38
C LEU A 502 17.69 8.60 16.61
N GLY A 503 18.27 8.74 17.81
CA GLY A 503 17.59 8.38 19.07
C GLY A 503 16.29 9.17 19.30
N TRP A 504 16.30 10.46 18.99
CA TRP A 504 15.13 11.34 19.10
C TRP A 504 14.03 10.98 18.08
N ALA A 505 14.41 10.64 16.85
CA ALA A 505 13.49 10.13 15.84
C ALA A 505 12.84 8.79 16.26
N VAL A 506 13.59 7.88 16.87
CA VAL A 506 13.05 6.63 17.43
C VAL A 506 12.12 6.91 18.61
N LEU A 507 12.45 7.86 19.50
CA LEU A 507 11.59 8.27 20.60
C LEU A 507 10.25 8.85 20.11
N ILE A 508 10.30 9.78 19.15
CA ILE A 508 9.09 10.37 18.52
C ILE A 508 8.24 9.29 17.84
N TRP A 509 8.85 8.33 17.13
CA TRP A 509 8.15 7.19 16.59
C TRP A 509 7.49 6.33 17.69
N LEU A 510 8.19 6.00 18.77
CA LEU A 510 7.63 5.26 19.92
C LEU A 510 6.43 5.98 20.56
N VAL A 511 6.48 7.31 20.69
CA VAL A 511 5.33 8.12 21.14
C VAL A 511 4.13 7.94 20.20
N THR A 512 4.34 7.96 18.88
CA THR A 512 3.23 7.70 17.93
C THR A 512 2.74 6.25 17.92
N VAL A 513 3.61 5.26 18.18
CA VAL A 513 3.22 3.85 18.40
C VAL A 513 2.31 3.75 19.62
N ALA A 514 2.70 4.36 20.74
CA ALA A 514 1.93 4.36 21.98
C ALA A 514 0.56 5.06 21.81
N GLY A 515 0.53 6.25 21.20
CA GLY A 515 -0.71 6.98 20.92
C GLY A 515 -1.65 6.21 19.98
N ALA A 516 -1.12 5.57 18.93
CA ALA A 516 -1.91 4.74 18.03
C ALA A 516 -2.42 3.45 18.69
N TRP A 517 -1.67 2.87 19.65
CA TRP A 517 -2.09 1.71 20.43
C TRP A 517 -3.18 2.07 21.46
N ALA A 518 -3.08 3.22 22.12
CA ALA A 518 -4.15 3.77 22.97
C ALA A 518 -5.44 4.02 22.18
N LEU A 519 -5.34 4.54 20.94
CA LEU A 519 -6.49 4.66 20.03
C LEU A 519 -7.05 3.29 19.58
N GLU A 520 -6.23 2.24 19.50
CA GLU A 520 -6.72 0.87 19.24
C GLU A 520 -7.50 0.32 20.44
N TRP A 521 -6.99 0.48 21.66
CA TRP A 521 -7.69 0.09 22.89
C TRP A 521 -9.01 0.85 23.07
N ALA A 522 -9.03 2.15 22.73
CA ALA A 522 -10.25 2.96 22.71
C ALA A 522 -11.21 2.65 21.55
N GLY A 523 -10.86 1.72 20.64
CA GLY A 523 -11.66 1.39 19.44
C GLY A 523 -11.75 2.52 18.40
N LYS A 524 -10.94 3.59 18.53
CA LYS A 524 -11.04 4.82 17.74
C LYS A 524 -10.12 4.78 16.50
N PRO A 525 -10.57 5.28 15.33
CA PRO A 525 -9.66 5.58 14.22
C PRO A 525 -8.65 6.67 14.61
N GLY A 526 -7.61 6.84 13.79
CA GLY A 526 -6.76 8.04 13.88
C GLY A 526 -7.55 9.30 13.52
N PRO A 527 -7.30 10.46 14.15
CA PRO A 527 -8.06 11.69 13.89
C PRO A 527 -8.09 12.09 12.40
N PHE A 528 -6.94 12.02 11.72
CA PHE A 528 -6.84 12.37 10.31
C PHE A 528 -7.43 11.30 9.40
N GLU A 529 -7.29 10.00 9.71
CA GLU A 529 -7.99 8.94 8.97
C GLU A 529 -9.51 9.06 9.07
N TRP A 530 -10.04 9.45 10.23
CA TRP A 530 -11.46 9.71 10.42
C TRP A 530 -11.92 10.90 9.57
N LEU A 531 -11.20 12.02 9.65
CA LEU A 531 -11.51 13.24 8.90
C LEU A 531 -11.44 12.98 7.38
N HIS A 532 -10.35 12.36 6.91
CA HIS A 532 -10.16 11.97 5.52
C HIS A 532 -11.24 11.02 5.01
N ARG A 533 -11.64 10.02 5.82
CA ARG A 533 -12.74 9.11 5.48
C ARG A 533 -14.08 9.86 5.38
N ARG A 534 -14.35 10.79 6.29
CA ARG A 534 -15.60 11.58 6.34
C ARG A 534 -15.71 12.56 5.16
N LEU A 535 -14.61 13.18 4.76
CA LEU A 535 -14.55 14.04 3.56
C LEU A 535 -14.64 13.20 2.26
N SER A 536 -13.95 12.06 2.20
CA SER A 536 -13.94 11.20 1.02
C SER A 536 -15.31 10.53 0.73
N TYR A 537 -16.00 10.10 1.79
CA TYR A 537 -17.16 9.20 1.69
C TYR A 537 -18.45 9.76 2.31
N GLY A 538 -18.45 11.01 2.82
CA GLY A 538 -19.59 11.60 3.52
C GLY A 538 -19.72 11.15 4.98
N LYS A 539 -20.82 11.57 5.63
CA LYS A 539 -21.12 11.20 7.03
C LYS A 539 -21.44 9.71 7.16
N ASP A 540 -22.26 9.21 6.24
CA ASP A 540 -22.89 7.88 6.26
C ASP A 540 -22.02 6.82 5.56
N GLY A 541 -21.00 7.27 4.82
CA GLY A 541 -20.07 6.43 4.08
C GLY A 541 -20.57 6.05 2.68
N LEU A 542 -19.87 5.11 2.04
CA LEU A 542 -20.25 4.60 0.73
C LEU A 542 -21.29 3.47 0.85
N PRO A 543 -22.44 3.57 0.15
CA PRO A 543 -23.43 2.51 0.03
C PRO A 543 -22.82 1.13 -0.27
N GLU A 544 -23.40 0.09 0.33
CA GLU A 544 -22.95 -1.30 0.15
C GLU A 544 -23.08 -1.79 -1.28
N HIS A 545 -24.12 -1.35 -1.99
CA HIS A 545 -24.28 -1.54 -3.43
C HIS A 545 -24.44 -0.18 -4.09
N TYR A 546 -24.04 -0.05 -5.36
CA TYR A 546 -24.16 1.20 -6.10
C TYR A 546 -25.64 1.59 -6.31
N PRO A 547 -26.12 2.73 -5.78
CA PRO A 547 -27.41 3.29 -6.20
C PRO A 547 -27.24 3.86 -7.62
N GLY A 548 -28.17 3.51 -8.51
CA GLY A 548 -28.11 3.79 -9.96
C GLY A 548 -27.85 5.24 -10.31
#